data_AF-A0A9D5A6Y9-F1
#
_entry.id   AF-A0A9D5A6Y9-F1
#
_cell.length_a   1.000
_cell.length_b   1.000
_cell.length_c   1.000
_cell.angle_alpha   90.00
_cell.angle_beta   90.00
_cell.angle_gamma   90.00
#
_symmetry.space_group_name_H-M   'P 1'
#
loop_
_entity.id
_entity.type
_entity.pdbx_description
1 polymer ?
#
loop_
_entity_poly.entity_id
_entity_poly.type
_entity_poly.pdbx_seq_one_letter_code
_entity_poly.pdbx_strand_id
1 'polypeptide(L)'
;EEFEKGIFNGDERWRKKLQGLVPVDGVKVKHIRTGEDVNVSRRVVAVFVMMTMADFSDQLFGFQDMLFENFDGRLEFKGNNFGAVWPGNGKPGLWLNSISRMGAVYNLILREEEIFLEEKKRVGVGEGEGRVNVVDCERDEDIELVLPPVFDKCSKVLDAGDQIVARDLYWEALSCEEGMEKIEELLVKSIEKNPFVGEPHVVLSQVYLTKGRFEEGERESERGLTLLLEWGCHWDKRVSWEGWISWTRVLLMKAKEKSWPNNSWGILNLGLVK
;
A
#
# COMPACT_ATOMS: atom_id res chain seq x y z
N GLU A 1 -2.10 -21.79 -15.19
CA GLU A 1 -1.75 -23.10 -15.76
C GLU A 1 -1.58 -24.22 -14.72
N GLU A 2 -0.83 -24.07 -13.62
CA GLU A 2 -0.75 -25.13 -12.58
C GLU A 2 -2.01 -25.23 -11.70
N PHE A 3 -2.64 -24.08 -11.39
CA PHE A 3 -3.90 -24.01 -10.64
C PHE A 3 -5.05 -24.79 -11.33
N GLU A 4 -5.10 -24.74 -12.66
CA GLU A 4 -6.11 -25.45 -13.46
C GLU A 4 -5.86 -26.95 -13.56
N LYS A 5 -4.61 -27.40 -13.36
CA LYS A 5 -4.25 -28.83 -13.32
C LYS A 5 -4.33 -29.39 -11.90
N GLY A 6 -4.36 -28.54 -10.88
CA GLY A 6 -4.49 -28.91 -9.47
C GLY A 6 -3.43 -29.88 -8.98
N ILE A 7 -2.24 -29.85 -9.56
CA ILE A 7 -1.08 -30.58 -9.08
C ILE A 7 -0.31 -29.59 -8.22
N PHE A 8 -0.52 -29.65 -6.90
CA PHE A 8 0.17 -28.80 -5.96
C PHE A 8 1.36 -29.54 -5.36
N ASN A 9 2.57 -29.04 -5.58
CA ASN A 9 3.77 -29.65 -5.02
C ASN A 9 3.93 -29.19 -3.56
N GLY A 10 3.68 -30.09 -2.61
CA GLY A 10 3.88 -29.81 -1.16
C GLY A 10 5.36 -29.57 -0.78
N ASP A 11 6.30 -29.93 -1.65
CA ASP A 11 7.73 -29.76 -1.39
C ASP A 11 8.28 -28.38 -1.77
N GLU A 12 7.45 -27.48 -2.29
CA GLU A 12 7.85 -26.12 -2.58
C GLU A 12 8.42 -25.42 -1.34
N ARG A 13 9.61 -24.83 -1.49
CA ARG A 13 10.35 -24.20 -0.39
C ARG A 13 9.55 -23.09 0.30
N TRP A 14 8.78 -22.32 -0.48
CA TRP A 14 7.96 -21.23 0.05
C TRP A 14 6.80 -21.76 0.88
N ARG A 15 6.12 -22.84 0.44
CA ARG A 15 5.03 -23.50 1.17
C ARG A 15 5.52 -24.02 2.52
N LYS A 16 6.62 -24.79 2.53
CA LYS A 16 7.25 -25.28 3.77
C LYS A 16 7.61 -24.15 4.72
N LYS A 17 8.19 -23.07 4.19
CA LYS A 17 8.57 -21.91 5.01
C LYS A 17 7.34 -21.21 5.60
N LEU A 18 6.29 -21.03 4.80
CA LEU A 18 5.05 -20.39 5.22
C LEU A 18 4.32 -21.25 6.26
N GLN A 19 4.12 -22.54 5.99
CA GLN A 19 3.47 -23.47 6.93
C GLN A 19 4.23 -23.61 8.24
N GLY A 20 5.57 -23.46 8.23
CA GLY A 20 6.37 -23.41 9.45
C GLY A 20 6.22 -22.11 10.26
N LEU A 21 5.73 -21.02 9.64
CA LEU A 21 5.46 -19.74 10.31
C LEU A 21 3.98 -19.62 10.71
N VAL A 22 3.07 -20.02 9.83
CA VAL A 22 1.62 -19.99 10.00
C VAL A 22 1.04 -21.35 9.60
N PRO A 23 1.02 -22.32 10.54
CA PRO A 23 0.47 -23.65 10.31
C PRO A 23 -0.99 -23.64 9.88
N VAL A 24 -1.47 -24.80 9.41
CA VAL A 24 -2.86 -24.96 8.92
C VAL A 24 -3.89 -24.74 10.04
N ASP A 25 -3.57 -25.18 11.25
CA ASP A 25 -4.41 -25.03 12.44
C ASP A 25 -4.23 -23.66 13.11
N GLY A 26 -3.42 -22.78 12.50
CA GLY A 26 -3.11 -21.45 13.03
C GLY A 26 -1.91 -21.42 13.97
N VAL A 27 -1.82 -20.34 14.73
CA VAL A 27 -0.75 -20.06 15.70
C VAL A 27 -1.34 -19.81 17.08
N LYS A 28 -0.68 -20.32 18.12
CA LYS A 28 -1.04 -20.00 19.50
C LYS A 28 -0.29 -18.75 19.94
N VAL A 29 -1.03 -17.75 20.39
CA VAL A 29 -0.49 -16.51 20.95
C VAL A 29 -0.99 -16.31 22.38
N LYS A 30 -0.31 -15.43 23.12
CA LYS A 30 -0.69 -15.09 24.49
C LYS A 30 -1.62 -13.89 24.50
N HIS A 31 -2.74 -14.02 25.21
CA HIS A 31 -3.60 -12.86 25.45
C HIS A 31 -2.87 -11.83 26.32
N ILE A 32 -2.83 -10.57 25.86
CA ILE A 32 -1.97 -9.52 26.46
C ILE A 32 -2.29 -9.23 27.93
N ARG A 33 -3.54 -9.43 28.39
CA ARG A 33 -3.94 -9.15 29.78
C ARG A 33 -3.93 -10.39 30.68
N THR A 34 -4.31 -11.55 30.15
CA THR A 34 -4.54 -12.76 30.98
C THR A 34 -3.42 -13.78 30.85
N GLY A 35 -2.60 -13.73 29.80
CA GLY A 35 -1.55 -14.71 29.53
C GLY A 35 -2.07 -16.08 29.09
N GLU A 36 -3.38 -16.21 28.88
CA GLU A 36 -4.01 -17.43 28.35
C GLU A 36 -3.64 -17.64 26.89
N ASP A 37 -3.62 -18.92 26.48
CA ASP A 37 -3.39 -19.29 25.09
C ASP A 37 -4.65 -18.99 24.27
N VAL A 38 -4.46 -18.25 23.19
CA VAL A 38 -5.48 -17.98 22.18
C VAL A 38 -5.00 -18.58 20.86
N ASN A 39 -5.83 -19.42 20.25
CA ASN A 39 -5.55 -19.90 18.91
C ASN A 39 -5.98 -18.85 17.88
N VAL A 40 -5.10 -18.54 16.93
CA VAL A 40 -5.36 -17.59 15.86
C VAL A 40 -5.21 -18.34 14.54
N SER A 41 -6.30 -18.53 13.83
CA SER A 41 -6.31 -19.25 12.54
C SER A 41 -5.43 -18.56 11.51
N ARG A 42 -5.00 -19.30 10.47
CA ARG A 42 -4.22 -18.73 9.37
C ARG A 42 -4.94 -17.56 8.69
N ARG A 43 -6.26 -17.63 8.57
CA ARG A 43 -7.09 -16.56 7.96
C ARG A 43 -7.12 -15.32 8.83
N VAL A 44 -7.26 -15.47 10.14
CA VAL A 44 -7.18 -14.34 11.08
C VAL A 44 -5.78 -13.72 11.06
N VAL A 45 -4.70 -14.52 10.98
CA VAL A 45 -3.33 -13.99 10.78
C VAL A 45 -3.24 -13.16 9.50
N ALA A 46 -3.81 -13.62 8.39
CA ALA A 46 -3.84 -12.86 7.13
C ALA A 46 -4.57 -11.52 7.30
N VAL A 47 -5.73 -11.52 7.97
CA VAL A 47 -6.47 -10.28 8.29
C VAL A 47 -5.62 -9.34 9.14
N PHE A 48 -4.92 -9.82 10.16
CA PHE A 48 -4.02 -8.99 10.96
C PHE A 48 -2.89 -8.38 10.14
N VAL A 49 -2.30 -9.12 9.20
CA VAL A 49 -1.29 -8.58 8.28
C VAL A 49 -1.88 -7.45 7.43
N MET A 50 -3.05 -7.65 6.83
CA MET A 50 -3.73 -6.63 6.02
C MET A 50 -4.11 -5.40 6.85
N MET A 51 -4.67 -5.60 8.05
CA MET A 51 -5.04 -4.51 8.95
C MET A 51 -3.82 -3.72 9.41
N THR A 52 -2.68 -4.38 9.62
CA THR A 52 -1.42 -3.73 9.95
C THR A 52 -0.90 -2.89 8.77
N MET A 53 -1.05 -3.38 7.53
CA MET A 53 -0.75 -2.59 6.34
C MET A 53 -1.58 -1.30 6.31
N ALA A 54 -2.90 -1.40 6.54
CA ALA A 54 -3.80 -0.25 6.54
C ALA A 54 -3.50 0.74 7.69
N ASP A 55 -3.28 0.22 8.90
CA ASP A 55 -2.94 1.01 10.09
C ASP A 55 -1.65 1.81 9.88
N PHE A 56 -0.60 1.15 9.37
CA PHE A 56 0.69 1.78 9.13
C PHE A 56 0.60 2.84 8.04
N SER A 57 -0.08 2.54 6.92
CA SER A 57 -0.22 3.51 5.83
C SER A 57 -1.02 4.74 6.24
N ASP A 58 -1.99 4.60 7.16
CA ASP A 58 -2.79 5.72 7.63
C ASP A 58 -2.11 6.56 8.71
N GLN A 59 -1.40 5.94 9.66
CA GLN A 59 -0.87 6.63 10.84
C GLN A 59 0.58 7.10 10.71
N LEU A 60 1.40 6.41 9.91
CA LEU A 60 2.84 6.65 9.92
C LEU A 60 3.24 7.75 8.93
N PHE A 61 4.06 8.66 9.44
CA PHE A 61 4.75 9.68 8.66
C PHE A 61 6.15 9.93 9.24
N GLY A 62 6.85 10.97 8.79
CA GLY A 62 8.25 11.21 9.13
C GLY A 62 8.53 11.34 10.63
N PHE A 63 7.52 11.58 11.47
CA PHE A 63 7.69 11.56 12.92
C PHE A 63 8.14 10.19 13.44
N GLN A 64 7.50 9.10 12.99
CA GLN A 64 7.84 7.75 13.42
C GLN A 64 9.21 7.31 12.88
N ASP A 65 9.61 7.84 11.71
CA ASP A 65 10.97 7.62 11.22
C ASP A 65 12.02 8.20 12.18
N MET A 66 11.76 9.38 12.76
CA MET A 66 12.64 9.99 13.76
C MET A 66 12.59 9.28 15.12
N LEU A 67 11.40 8.86 15.55
CA LEU A 67 11.18 8.18 16.83
C LEU A 67 11.93 6.84 16.91
N PHE A 68 11.96 6.10 15.80
CA PHE A 68 12.55 4.77 15.72
C PHE A 68 13.84 4.70 14.90
N GLU A 69 14.44 5.85 14.57
CA GLU A 69 15.68 5.95 13.79
C GLU A 69 15.63 5.15 12.46
N ASN A 70 14.49 5.22 11.77
CA ASN A 70 14.18 4.48 10.54
C ASN A 70 14.90 5.05 9.29
N PHE A 71 16.16 5.43 9.42
CA PHE A 71 16.91 6.07 8.34
C PHE A 71 17.30 5.10 7.21
N ASP A 72 17.21 3.78 7.48
CA ASP A 72 17.38 2.74 6.47
C ASP A 72 16.07 2.38 5.73
N GLY A 73 14.95 2.97 6.14
CA GLY A 73 13.62 2.78 5.56
C GLY A 73 12.99 1.41 5.81
N ARG A 74 13.56 0.55 6.66
CA ARG A 74 13.06 -0.83 6.83
C ARG A 74 11.90 -0.95 7.81
N LEU A 75 11.69 0.08 8.63
CA LEU A 75 10.69 0.18 9.69
C LEU A 75 10.74 -1.03 10.64
N GLU A 76 11.94 -1.30 11.16
CA GLU A 76 12.19 -2.42 12.08
C GLU A 76 12.03 -2.04 13.56
N PHE A 77 11.61 -0.80 13.85
CA PHE A 77 11.39 -0.26 15.20
C PHE A 77 12.59 -0.45 16.15
N LYS A 78 13.82 -0.30 15.61
CA LYS A 78 15.08 -0.56 16.35
C LYS A 78 15.54 0.61 17.20
N GLY A 79 15.30 1.85 16.77
CA GLY A 79 15.68 3.05 17.50
C GLY A 79 14.75 3.35 18.68
N ASN A 80 15.17 4.26 19.55
CA ASN A 80 14.42 4.66 20.74
C ASN A 80 14.61 6.16 21.05
N ASN A 81 14.42 7.01 20.05
CA ASN A 81 14.57 8.45 20.19
C ASN A 81 13.28 9.08 20.75
N PHE A 82 13.00 8.81 22.03
CA PHE A 82 11.83 9.35 22.73
C PHE A 82 11.83 10.88 22.87
N GLY A 83 12.93 11.56 22.51
CA GLY A 83 13.05 13.01 22.42
C GLY A 83 12.61 13.60 21.07
N ALA A 84 12.21 12.78 20.10
CA ALA A 84 11.67 13.25 18.83
C ALA A 84 10.44 14.14 19.07
N VAL A 85 10.43 15.34 18.48
CA VAL A 85 9.35 16.31 18.67
C VAL A 85 8.25 16.05 17.65
N TRP A 86 7.02 15.85 18.13
CA TRP A 86 5.83 15.74 17.28
C TRP A 86 5.32 17.14 16.87
N PRO A 87 4.85 17.35 15.62
CA PRO A 87 4.77 16.40 14.50
C PRO A 87 6.06 16.32 13.67
N GLY A 88 7.15 16.96 14.10
CA GLY A 88 8.38 17.03 13.31
C GLY A 88 8.22 17.93 12.08
N ASN A 89 8.84 17.55 10.96
CA ASN A 89 8.76 18.31 9.70
C ASN A 89 7.59 17.91 8.80
N GLY A 90 6.78 16.91 9.19
CA GLY A 90 5.66 16.43 8.39
C GLY A 90 6.04 15.74 7.07
N LYS A 91 7.29 15.29 6.91
CA LYS A 91 7.70 14.49 5.74
C LYS A 91 6.83 13.23 5.60
N PRO A 92 6.59 12.74 4.38
CA PRO A 92 6.02 11.41 4.20
C PRO A 92 6.89 10.32 4.85
N GLY A 93 6.25 9.27 5.39
CA GLY A 93 6.94 8.23 6.14
C GLY A 93 7.60 7.16 5.28
N LEU A 94 8.67 6.54 5.78
CA LEU A 94 9.39 5.42 5.13
C LEU A 94 8.83 4.06 5.54
N TRP A 95 7.57 3.81 5.19
CA TRP A 95 6.86 2.56 5.52
C TRP A 95 6.64 1.65 4.30
N LEU A 96 6.78 2.16 3.07
CA LEU A 96 6.38 1.47 1.83
C LEU A 96 7.15 0.16 1.60
N ASN A 97 8.45 0.10 1.92
CA ASN A 97 9.20 -1.16 1.88
C ASN A 97 8.58 -2.23 2.81
N SER A 98 8.37 -1.88 4.07
CA SER A 98 7.84 -2.81 5.07
C SER A 98 6.43 -3.29 4.71
N ILE A 99 5.55 -2.37 4.31
CA ILE A 99 4.17 -2.71 3.90
C ILE A 99 4.17 -3.54 2.61
N SER A 100 5.05 -3.29 1.65
CA SER A 100 5.13 -4.13 0.43
C SER A 100 5.56 -5.58 0.73
N ARG A 101 6.44 -5.78 1.73
CA ARG A 101 6.81 -7.10 2.23
C ARG A 101 5.64 -7.78 2.93
N MET A 102 4.87 -7.03 3.73
CA MET A 102 3.63 -7.53 4.36
C MET A 102 2.61 -7.96 3.30
N GLY A 103 2.43 -7.16 2.24
CA GLY A 103 1.59 -7.52 1.10
C GLY A 103 2.03 -8.83 0.45
N ALA A 104 3.33 -8.99 0.16
CA ALA A 104 3.85 -10.23 -0.40
C ALA A 104 3.60 -11.44 0.53
N VAL A 105 3.74 -11.28 1.85
CA VAL A 105 3.42 -12.34 2.82
C VAL A 105 1.92 -12.64 2.83
N TYR A 106 1.06 -11.62 2.82
CA TYR A 106 -0.39 -11.77 2.72
C TYR A 106 -0.78 -12.59 1.49
N ASN A 107 -0.21 -12.26 0.33
CA ASN A 107 -0.47 -12.96 -0.93
C ASN A 107 -0.06 -14.45 -0.86
N LEU A 108 1.06 -14.76 -0.21
CA LEU A 108 1.48 -16.15 0.02
C LEU A 108 0.51 -16.90 0.97
N ILE A 109 0.01 -16.24 2.02
CA ILE A 109 -1.01 -16.83 2.91
C ILE A 109 -2.30 -17.13 2.14
N LEU A 110 -2.78 -16.16 1.37
CA LEU A 110 -3.97 -16.31 0.52
C LEU A 110 -3.83 -17.51 -0.41
N ARG A 111 -2.72 -17.58 -1.16
CA ARG A 111 -2.45 -18.67 -2.11
C ARG A 111 -2.38 -20.03 -1.42
N GLU A 112 -1.75 -20.14 -0.25
CA GLU A 112 -1.68 -21.40 0.50
C GLU A 112 -3.05 -21.83 1.04
N GLU A 113 -3.88 -20.88 1.48
CA GLU A 113 -5.26 -21.17 1.89
C GLU A 113 -6.12 -21.66 0.72
N GLU A 114 -5.99 -21.07 -0.47
CA GLU A 114 -6.68 -21.53 -1.67
C GLU A 114 -6.28 -22.97 -2.05
N ILE A 115 -4.98 -23.27 -1.99
CA ILE A 115 -4.45 -24.62 -2.24
C ILE A 115 -5.03 -25.61 -1.21
N PHE A 116 -4.97 -25.26 0.08
CA PHE A 116 -5.48 -26.11 1.15
C PHE A 116 -6.98 -26.41 0.98
N LEU A 117 -7.80 -25.39 0.67
CA LEU A 117 -9.23 -25.56 0.47
C LEU A 117 -9.53 -26.44 -0.76
N GLU A 118 -8.75 -26.32 -1.83
CA GLU A 118 -8.88 -27.18 -3.01
C GLU A 118 -8.48 -28.63 -2.72
N GLU A 119 -7.41 -28.85 -1.95
CA GLU A 119 -7.00 -30.18 -1.48
C GLU A 119 -8.08 -30.81 -0.56
N LYS A 120 -8.61 -30.05 0.40
CA LYS A 120 -9.71 -30.48 1.30
C LYS A 120 -10.96 -30.90 0.52
N LYS A 121 -11.35 -30.12 -0.50
CA LYS A 121 -12.48 -30.43 -1.39
C LYS A 121 -12.30 -31.78 -2.09
N ARG A 122 -11.10 -32.06 -2.61
CA ARG A 122 -10.82 -33.31 -3.35
C ARG A 122 -10.82 -34.54 -2.48
N VAL A 123 -10.26 -34.45 -1.26
CA VAL A 123 -10.32 -35.53 -0.28
C VAL A 123 -11.78 -35.83 0.11
N GLY A 124 -12.60 -34.79 0.28
CA GLY A 124 -14.03 -34.93 0.58
C GLY A 124 -14.88 -35.57 -0.52
N VAL A 125 -14.45 -35.51 -1.79
CA VAL A 125 -15.15 -36.14 -2.94
C VAL A 125 -14.85 -37.65 -3.05
N GLY A 126 -13.77 -38.15 -2.44
CA GLY A 126 -13.35 -39.55 -2.51
C GLY A 126 -14.04 -40.51 -1.51
N GLU A 127 -14.70 -39.99 -0.48
CA GLU A 127 -15.32 -40.79 0.60
C GLU A 127 -16.83 -40.52 0.69
N GLY A 128 -17.61 -41.13 -0.21
CA GLY A 128 -19.06 -41.25 -0.09
C GLY A 128 -19.87 -40.00 -0.47
N GLU A 129 -20.82 -40.20 -1.38
CA GLU A 129 -21.81 -39.20 -1.79
C GLU A 129 -22.49 -38.57 -0.55
N GLY A 130 -22.26 -37.27 -0.32
CA GLY A 130 -23.11 -36.47 0.57
C GLY A 130 -22.45 -35.66 1.69
N ARG A 131 -21.13 -35.56 1.80
CA ARG A 131 -20.53 -34.53 2.68
C ARG A 131 -20.54 -33.18 1.98
N VAL A 132 -21.53 -32.35 2.33
CA VAL A 132 -21.49 -30.89 2.12
C VAL A 132 -20.10 -30.40 2.55
N ASN A 133 -19.44 -29.55 1.76
CA ASN A 133 -18.25 -28.82 2.22
C ASN A 133 -18.66 -28.00 3.44
N VAL A 134 -18.51 -28.57 4.64
CA VAL A 134 -18.83 -27.89 5.88
C VAL A 134 -17.74 -26.85 6.11
N VAL A 135 -18.15 -25.59 6.15
CA VAL A 135 -17.28 -24.47 6.54
C VAL A 135 -16.76 -24.76 7.93
N ASP A 136 -15.43 -24.83 8.06
CA ASP A 136 -14.78 -25.03 9.36
C ASP A 136 -14.68 -23.69 10.09
N CYS A 137 -15.67 -23.43 10.96
CA CYS A 137 -15.72 -22.22 11.78
C CYS A 137 -14.58 -22.16 12.81
N GLU A 138 -13.96 -23.28 13.20
CA GLU A 138 -12.81 -23.25 14.12
C GLU A 138 -11.54 -22.72 13.43
N ARG A 139 -11.50 -22.77 12.09
CA ARG A 139 -10.44 -22.20 11.25
C ARG A 139 -10.84 -20.87 10.58
N ASP A 140 -11.98 -20.32 10.99
CA ASP A 140 -12.57 -19.08 10.45
C ASP A 140 -12.72 -19.11 8.91
N GLU A 141 -13.06 -20.28 8.34
CA GLU A 141 -13.20 -20.45 6.88
C GLU A 141 -14.29 -19.55 6.26
N ASP A 142 -15.18 -18.98 7.08
CA ASP A 142 -16.20 -17.99 6.69
C ASP A 142 -15.64 -16.58 6.47
N ILE A 143 -14.44 -16.25 6.98
CA ILE A 143 -13.78 -14.96 6.70
C ILE A 143 -13.31 -14.96 5.26
N GLU A 144 -13.78 -14.02 4.42
CA GLU A 144 -13.25 -13.85 3.06
C GLU A 144 -11.89 -13.14 3.07
N LEU A 145 -10.88 -13.74 2.42
CA LEU A 145 -9.58 -13.11 2.23
C LEU A 145 -9.56 -12.37 0.89
N VAL A 146 -9.51 -11.04 0.95
CA VAL A 146 -9.51 -10.16 -0.23
C VAL A 146 -8.09 -9.70 -0.56
N LEU A 147 -7.67 -9.82 -1.81
CA LEU A 147 -6.36 -9.35 -2.25
C LEU A 147 -6.34 -7.80 -2.38
N PRO A 148 -5.52 -7.07 -1.61
CA PRO A 148 -5.45 -5.61 -1.73
C PRO A 148 -4.92 -5.17 -3.11
N PRO A 149 -5.41 -4.06 -3.67
CA PRO A 149 -5.00 -3.62 -5.01
C PRO A 149 -3.59 -3.00 -5.06
N VAL A 150 -2.99 -2.70 -3.90
CA VAL A 150 -1.69 -2.03 -3.79
C VAL A 150 -0.51 -2.92 -4.23
N PHE A 151 0.59 -2.31 -4.66
CA PHE A 151 1.83 -2.98 -5.05
C PHE A 151 1.66 -4.07 -6.12
N ASP A 152 0.86 -3.78 -7.15
CA ASP A 152 0.53 -4.74 -8.22
C ASP A 152 -0.07 -6.02 -7.61
N LYS A 153 -1.18 -5.85 -6.89
CA LYS A 153 -1.88 -6.91 -6.16
C LYS A 153 -0.96 -7.67 -5.20
N CYS A 154 -0.19 -6.91 -4.41
CA CYS A 154 0.72 -7.43 -3.40
C CYS A 154 1.78 -8.40 -3.96
N SER A 155 2.18 -8.22 -5.22
CA SER A 155 3.23 -9.02 -5.86
C SER A 155 4.60 -8.34 -5.87
N LYS A 156 4.63 -7.01 -5.71
CA LYS A 156 5.88 -6.23 -5.71
C LYS A 156 6.36 -5.96 -4.30
N VAL A 157 7.65 -6.19 -4.09
CA VAL A 157 8.39 -5.77 -2.90
C VAL A 157 9.27 -4.59 -3.30
N LEU A 158 9.09 -3.47 -2.64
CA LEU A 158 9.83 -2.23 -2.93
C LEU A 158 11.20 -2.25 -2.26
N ASP A 159 12.19 -1.61 -2.86
CA ASP A 159 13.50 -1.45 -2.25
C ASP A 159 13.48 -0.34 -1.17
N ALA A 160 14.24 -0.56 -0.09
CA ALA A 160 14.26 0.38 1.02
C ALA A 160 15.05 1.67 0.69
N GLY A 161 16.09 1.58 -0.14
CA GLY A 161 16.84 2.72 -0.63
C GLY A 161 16.05 3.52 -1.66
N ASP A 162 15.40 2.85 -2.61
CA ASP A 162 14.62 3.53 -3.64
C ASP A 162 13.45 4.35 -3.06
N GLN A 163 12.74 3.88 -2.02
CA GLN A 163 11.70 4.70 -1.37
C GLN A 163 12.28 5.95 -0.69
N ILE A 164 13.50 5.90 -0.14
CA ILE A 164 14.14 7.04 0.52
C ILE A 164 14.44 8.10 -0.53
N VAL A 165 15.06 7.67 -1.63
CA VAL A 165 15.35 8.53 -2.77
C VAL A 165 14.06 9.13 -3.32
N ALA A 166 13.01 8.33 -3.51
CA ALA A 166 11.72 8.81 -3.99
C ALA A 166 11.13 9.90 -3.07
N ARG A 167 11.13 9.67 -1.76
CA ARG A 167 10.66 10.63 -0.75
C ARG A 167 11.44 11.92 -0.78
N ASP A 168 12.76 11.83 -0.81
CA ASP A 168 13.59 13.02 -0.72
C ASP A 168 13.52 13.87 -2.00
N LEU A 169 13.43 13.23 -3.18
CA LEU A 169 13.15 13.91 -4.45
C LEU A 169 11.78 14.60 -4.46
N TYR A 170 10.72 13.92 -4.00
CA TYR A 170 9.38 14.51 -3.87
C TYR A 170 9.40 15.70 -2.90
N TRP A 171 10.07 15.53 -1.76
CA TRP A 171 10.18 16.59 -0.76
C TRP A 171 10.91 17.82 -1.29
N GLU A 172 12.03 17.60 -1.99
CA GLU A 172 12.80 18.65 -2.63
C GLU A 172 11.95 19.39 -3.67
N ALA A 173 11.21 18.66 -4.50
CA ALA A 173 10.34 19.25 -5.54
C ALA A 173 9.32 20.23 -4.95
N LEU A 174 8.77 19.94 -3.78
CA LEU A 174 7.78 20.80 -3.11
C LEU A 174 8.37 22.03 -2.41
N SER A 175 9.67 22.03 -2.17
CA SER A 175 10.41 23.18 -1.61
C SER A 175 11.29 23.89 -2.64
N CYS A 176 11.23 23.47 -3.91
CA CYS A 176 12.13 23.95 -4.95
C CYS A 176 11.77 25.38 -5.40
N GLU A 177 12.77 26.27 -5.40
CA GLU A 177 12.63 27.66 -5.88
C GLU A 177 13.18 27.86 -7.31
N GLU A 178 13.80 26.83 -7.90
CA GLU A 178 14.57 26.91 -9.17
C GLU A 178 13.69 26.86 -10.44
N GLY A 179 12.37 26.73 -10.31
CA GLY A 179 11.42 26.78 -11.42
C GLY A 179 10.83 25.43 -11.84
N MET A 180 9.90 25.48 -12.80
CA MET A 180 9.05 24.33 -13.19
C MET A 180 9.84 23.17 -13.83
N GLU A 181 10.91 23.45 -14.55
CA GLU A 181 11.78 22.44 -15.17
C GLU A 181 12.44 21.54 -14.12
N LYS A 182 12.93 22.15 -13.03
CA LYS A 182 13.58 21.40 -11.96
C LYS A 182 12.57 20.57 -11.17
N ILE A 183 11.41 21.15 -10.86
CA ILE A 183 10.31 20.45 -10.19
C ILE A 183 9.87 19.23 -11.02
N GLU A 184 9.73 19.39 -12.34
CA GLU A 184 9.41 18.28 -13.25
C GLU A 184 10.47 17.15 -13.15
N GLU A 185 11.75 17.49 -13.26
CA GLU A 185 12.85 16.53 -13.18
C GLU A 185 12.83 15.72 -11.87
N LEU A 186 12.64 16.40 -10.75
CA LEU A 186 12.61 15.79 -9.42
C LEU A 186 11.41 14.84 -9.27
N LEU A 187 10.22 15.25 -9.72
CA LEU A 187 9.01 14.43 -9.64
C LEU A 187 9.07 13.20 -10.54
N VAL A 188 9.58 13.34 -11.76
CA VAL A 188 9.78 12.20 -12.68
C VAL A 188 10.72 11.17 -12.04
N LYS A 189 11.86 11.61 -11.51
CA LYS A 189 12.80 10.71 -10.81
C LYS A 189 12.20 10.09 -9.54
N SER A 190 11.37 10.84 -8.82
CA SER A 190 10.65 10.32 -7.64
C SER A 190 9.73 9.17 -8.03
N ILE A 191 8.93 9.34 -9.09
CA ILE A 191 8.02 8.34 -9.63
C ILE A 191 8.76 7.11 -10.16
N GLU A 192 9.87 7.30 -10.88
CA GLU A 192 10.72 6.19 -11.36
C GLU A 192 11.21 5.31 -10.21
N LYS A 193 11.51 5.93 -9.06
CA LYS A 193 11.96 5.23 -7.86
C LYS A 193 10.83 4.59 -7.07
N ASN A 194 9.65 5.19 -7.08
CA ASN A 194 8.47 4.63 -6.44
C ASN A 194 7.17 4.98 -7.18
N PRO A 195 6.70 4.11 -8.10
CA PRO A 195 5.51 4.37 -8.92
C PRO A 195 4.19 3.96 -8.22
N PHE A 196 4.24 3.65 -6.93
CA PHE A 196 3.10 3.16 -6.14
C PHE A 196 2.51 4.21 -5.20
N VAL A 197 2.92 5.48 -5.33
CA VAL A 197 2.46 6.59 -4.50
C VAL A 197 1.78 7.63 -5.38
N GLY A 198 0.58 8.07 -5.02
CA GLY A 198 -0.24 8.93 -5.88
C GLY A 198 0.24 10.38 -5.93
N GLU A 199 0.70 10.93 -4.81
CA GLU A 199 0.97 12.36 -4.66
C GLU A 199 2.01 12.91 -5.65
N PRO A 200 3.16 12.26 -5.90
CA PRO A 200 4.09 12.71 -6.93
C PRO A 200 3.45 12.82 -8.32
N HIS A 201 2.57 11.88 -8.71
CA HIS A 201 1.83 11.95 -9.98
C HIS A 201 0.85 13.12 -10.00
N VAL A 202 0.15 13.37 -8.88
CA VAL A 202 -0.78 14.51 -8.75
C VAL A 202 -0.04 15.84 -8.95
N VAL A 203 1.10 16.01 -8.27
CA VAL A 203 1.90 17.25 -8.38
C VAL A 203 2.50 17.37 -9.79
N LEU A 204 2.99 16.28 -10.38
CA LEU A 204 3.53 16.29 -11.74
C LEU A 204 2.46 16.66 -12.78
N SER A 205 1.22 16.21 -12.58
CA SER A 205 0.09 16.62 -13.41
C SER A 205 -0.07 18.14 -13.41
N GLN A 206 -0.06 18.78 -12.24
CA GLN A 206 -0.14 20.24 -12.14
C GLN A 206 0.99 20.96 -12.89
N VAL A 207 2.22 20.42 -12.82
CA VAL A 207 3.38 20.95 -13.57
C VAL A 207 3.10 20.88 -15.07
N TYR A 208 2.63 19.73 -15.56
CA TYR A 208 2.28 19.57 -16.98
C TYR A 208 1.16 20.50 -17.43
N LEU A 209 0.11 20.67 -16.63
CA LEU A 209 -0.99 21.61 -16.95
C LEU A 209 -0.47 23.05 -17.02
N THR A 210 0.42 23.43 -16.10
CA THR A 210 1.04 24.76 -16.09
C THR A 210 1.91 25.00 -17.33
N LYS A 211 2.52 23.95 -17.88
CA LYS A 211 3.31 23.99 -19.12
C LYS A 211 2.46 23.81 -20.39
N GLY A 212 1.13 23.69 -20.28
CA GLY A 212 0.22 23.46 -21.40
C GLY A 212 0.28 22.04 -21.99
N ARG A 213 0.92 21.09 -21.29
CA ARG A 213 1.06 19.68 -21.66
C ARG A 213 -0.12 18.86 -21.14
N PHE A 214 -1.30 19.12 -21.67
CA PHE A 214 -2.56 18.59 -21.12
C PHE A 214 -2.66 17.07 -21.19
N GLU A 215 -2.22 16.43 -22.27
CA GLU A 215 -2.28 14.98 -22.43
C GLU A 215 -1.40 14.24 -21.42
N GLU A 216 -0.26 14.84 -21.06
CA GLU A 216 0.64 14.30 -20.03
C GLU A 216 0.05 14.50 -18.64
N GLY A 217 -0.48 15.69 -18.37
CA GLY A 217 -1.14 15.95 -17.11
C GLY A 217 -2.39 15.10 -16.88
N GLU A 218 -3.14 14.78 -17.92
CA GLU A 218 -4.26 13.84 -17.84
C GLU A 218 -3.77 12.46 -17.37
N ARG A 219 -2.77 11.89 -18.03
CA ARG A 219 -2.21 10.57 -17.66
C ARG A 219 -1.72 10.53 -16.22
N GLU A 220 -0.98 11.55 -15.79
CA GLU A 220 -0.47 11.61 -14.43
C GLU A 220 -1.58 11.81 -13.39
N SER A 221 -2.59 12.62 -13.68
CA SER A 221 -3.74 12.79 -12.77
C SER A 221 -4.59 11.52 -12.66
N GLU A 222 -4.81 10.78 -13.75
CA GLU A 222 -5.52 9.50 -13.71
C GLU A 222 -4.74 8.44 -12.92
N ARG A 223 -3.42 8.38 -13.11
CA ARG A 223 -2.56 7.48 -12.35
C ARG A 223 -2.54 7.85 -10.87
N GLY A 224 -2.35 9.12 -10.54
CA GLY A 224 -2.36 9.63 -9.17
C GLY A 224 -3.68 9.36 -8.46
N LEU A 225 -4.82 9.60 -9.13
CA LEU A 225 -6.15 9.33 -8.60
C LEU A 225 -6.35 7.83 -8.34
N THR A 226 -5.92 6.98 -9.27
CA THR A 226 -6.01 5.53 -9.12
C THR A 226 -5.26 5.07 -7.88
N LEU A 227 -4.00 5.51 -7.72
CA LEU A 227 -3.18 5.15 -6.56
C LEU A 227 -3.77 5.65 -5.24
N LEU A 228 -4.26 6.89 -5.18
CA LEU A 228 -4.91 7.42 -3.97
C LEU A 228 -6.16 6.61 -3.58
N LEU A 229 -6.90 6.08 -4.56
CA LEU A 229 -8.07 5.22 -4.33
C LEU A 229 -7.68 3.79 -3.95
N GLU A 230 -6.63 3.23 -4.56
CA GLU A 230 -6.10 1.90 -4.21
C GLU A 230 -5.61 1.86 -2.75
N TRP A 231 -4.96 2.93 -2.30
CA TRP A 231 -4.50 3.06 -0.92
C TRP A 231 -5.64 3.38 0.06
N GLY A 232 -6.61 4.21 -0.35
CA GLY A 232 -7.64 4.74 0.56
C GLY A 232 -7.09 5.66 1.66
N CYS A 233 -5.81 6.00 1.60
CA CYS A 233 -5.11 6.94 2.47
C CYS A 233 -4.07 7.72 1.66
N HIS A 234 -3.38 8.66 2.31
CA HIS A 234 -2.42 9.57 1.69
C HIS A 234 -1.04 9.38 2.33
N TRP A 235 0.02 9.37 1.55
CA TRP A 235 1.41 9.33 2.01
C TRP A 235 1.87 10.67 2.58
N ASP A 236 1.48 11.78 1.92
CA ASP A 236 1.80 13.12 2.39
C ASP A 236 0.71 13.69 3.29
N LYS A 237 0.91 13.50 4.60
CA LYS A 237 -0.04 13.86 5.68
C LYS A 237 -0.25 15.35 5.90
N ARG A 238 0.40 16.23 5.14
CA ARG A 238 0.21 17.69 5.27
C ARG A 238 -1.12 18.19 4.71
N VAL A 239 -1.74 17.38 3.84
CA VAL A 239 -3.05 17.63 3.23
C VAL A 239 -3.91 16.40 3.47
N SER A 240 -5.19 16.57 3.79
CA SER A 240 -6.09 15.42 4.00
C SER A 240 -6.26 14.59 2.73
N TRP A 241 -6.65 13.33 2.87
CA TRP A 241 -6.94 12.47 1.73
C TRP A 241 -8.03 13.07 0.81
N GLU A 242 -9.10 13.63 1.37
CA GLU A 242 -10.16 14.30 0.61
C GLU A 242 -9.63 15.52 -0.14
N GLY A 243 -8.66 16.24 0.44
CA GLY A 243 -7.96 17.35 -0.20
C GLY A 243 -7.18 16.88 -1.44
N TRP A 244 -6.40 15.81 -1.29
CA TRP A 244 -5.69 15.19 -2.41
C TRP A 244 -6.64 14.70 -3.51
N ILE A 245 -7.72 14.00 -3.14
CA ILE A 245 -8.74 13.51 -4.09
C ILE A 245 -9.40 14.68 -4.83
N SER A 246 -9.79 15.73 -4.10
CA SER A 246 -10.46 16.90 -4.68
C SER A 246 -9.55 17.64 -5.64
N TRP A 247 -8.29 17.87 -5.25
CA TRP A 247 -7.31 18.53 -6.10
C TRP A 247 -7.02 17.71 -7.36
N THR A 248 -6.80 16.41 -7.22
CA THR A 248 -6.55 15.52 -8.36
C THR A 248 -7.70 15.51 -9.36
N ARG A 249 -8.95 15.53 -8.88
CA ARG A 249 -10.13 15.62 -9.74
C ARG A 249 -10.22 16.94 -10.50
N VAL A 250 -9.85 18.05 -9.86
CA VAL A 250 -9.75 19.37 -10.53
C VAL A 250 -8.70 19.33 -11.63
N LEU A 251 -7.51 18.77 -11.36
CA LEU A 251 -6.45 18.61 -12.36
C LEU A 251 -6.93 17.77 -13.54
N LEU A 252 -7.53 16.60 -13.27
CA LEU A 252 -8.05 15.71 -14.32
C LEU A 252 -9.12 16.38 -15.18
N MET A 253 -10.07 17.09 -14.56
CA MET A 253 -11.10 17.85 -15.27
C MET A 253 -10.45 18.91 -16.17
N LYS A 254 -9.48 19.67 -15.64
CA LYS A 254 -8.80 20.74 -16.36
C LYS A 254 -7.92 20.23 -17.50
N ALA A 255 -7.27 19.07 -17.32
CA ALA A 255 -6.53 18.37 -18.36
C ALA A 255 -7.46 18.00 -19.53
N LYS A 256 -8.61 17.39 -19.24
CA LYS A 256 -9.63 16.99 -20.24
C LYS A 256 -10.24 18.18 -20.97
N GLU A 257 -10.47 19.28 -20.27
CA GLU A 257 -10.92 20.55 -20.85
C GLU A 257 -9.84 21.28 -21.64
N LYS A 258 -8.58 20.83 -21.57
CA LYS A 258 -7.40 21.52 -22.11
C LYS A 258 -7.35 22.99 -21.68
N SER A 259 -7.68 23.24 -20.41
CA SER A 259 -7.73 24.58 -19.85
C SER A 259 -6.99 24.65 -18.53
N TRP A 260 -6.11 25.63 -18.37
CA TRP A 260 -5.43 25.89 -17.11
C TRP A 260 -5.29 27.40 -16.88
N PRO A 261 -5.56 27.91 -15.66
CA PRO A 261 -5.40 29.33 -15.39
C PRO A 261 -3.96 29.80 -15.57
N ASN A 262 -3.80 31.03 -16.08
CA ASN A 262 -2.51 31.67 -16.30
C ASN A 262 -2.22 32.80 -15.28
N ASN A 263 -3.01 32.88 -14.20
CA ASN A 263 -2.85 33.86 -13.14
C ASN A 263 -3.29 33.28 -11.78
N SER A 264 -2.77 33.85 -10.70
CA SER A 264 -2.94 33.34 -9.34
C SER A 264 -4.39 33.32 -8.87
N TRP A 265 -5.18 34.33 -9.22
CA TRP A 265 -6.61 34.37 -8.88
C TRP A 265 -7.39 33.25 -9.57
N GLY A 266 -7.04 32.95 -10.82
CA GLY A 266 -7.61 31.82 -11.54
C GLY A 266 -7.31 30.48 -10.88
N ILE A 267 -6.10 30.31 -10.31
CA ILE A 267 -5.75 29.11 -9.53
C ILE A 267 -6.57 29.03 -8.23
N LEU A 268 -6.65 30.12 -7.46
CA LEU A 268 -7.43 30.15 -6.21
C LEU A 268 -8.92 29.90 -6.42
N ASN A 269 -9.44 30.27 -7.58
CA ASN A 269 -10.85 30.06 -7.93
C ASN A 269 -11.14 28.67 -8.50
N LEU A 270 -10.12 27.80 -8.67
CA LEU A 270 -10.34 26.42 -9.07
C LEU A 270 -11.13 25.69 -7.97
N GLY A 271 -12.25 25.08 -8.36
CA GLY A 271 -13.13 24.33 -7.44
C GLY A 271 -14.25 25.17 -6.81
N LEU A 272 -14.34 26.47 -7.10
CA LEU A 272 -15.54 27.24 -6.77
C LEU A 272 -16.71 26.78 -7.64
N VAL A 273 -17.75 26.26 -7.00
CA VAL A 273 -19.05 26.01 -7.63
C VAL A 273 -19.75 27.36 -7.76
N LYS A 274 -20.22 27.69 -8.97
CA LYS A 274 -21.06 28.88 -9.19
C LYS A 274 -22.46 28.68 -8.61
#